data_AF-A0A6P0I7T5-F1
#
_entry.id   AF-A0A6P0I7T5-F1
#
_cell.length_a   1.000
_cell.length_b   1.000
_cell.length_c   1.000
_cell.angle_alpha   90.00
_cell.angle_beta   90.00
_cell.angle_gamma   90.00
#
_symmetry.space_group_name_H-M   'P 1'
#
loop_
_entity.id
_entity.type
_entity.pdbx_description
1 polymer ?
#
loop_
_entity_poly.entity_id
_entity_poly.type
_entity_poly.pdbx_seq_one_letter_code
_entity_poly.pdbx_strand_id
1 'polypeptide(L)'
;HPSLKQLARDILKPEGALRQPDHPFYLKWIESFVSKADRVTLHNQFLKKRFGGTYLPNGKDTTLFDPNKYDPEVSRTRYGLSDYKILMFPGAPRPYKGVEDVLIALENINQPDLRLVIVGGSPYDDYDRQLMERWGNWIIKMPKYPPTVMPEIVAAAHIIVVPQRDTPEAQAQFPLKLTDGMAMAKPIIATKVGDIPEIVGDTGYLVNPSSPEQIAAQIELIFNDLATANTKGMKARERCIKYYSIDAMASILSELIKI
;
A
#
# COMPACT_ATOMS: atom_id res chain seq x y z
N HIS A 1 -11.19 -25.02 20.52
CA HIS A 1 -9.87 -25.40 21.05
C HIS A 1 -9.41 -26.70 20.40
N PRO A 2 -8.11 -26.90 20.12
CA PRO A 2 -7.59 -28.17 19.63
C PRO A 2 -7.88 -29.27 20.67
N SER A 3 -8.22 -30.47 20.20
CA SER A 3 -8.38 -31.63 21.09
C SER A 3 -7.02 -32.06 21.66
N LEU A 4 -6.99 -32.78 22.78
CA LEU A 4 -5.75 -33.33 23.34
C LEU A 4 -4.97 -34.18 22.32
N LYS A 5 -5.69 -34.92 21.47
CA LYS A 5 -5.11 -35.72 20.38
C LYS A 5 -4.49 -34.86 19.29
N GLN A 6 -5.10 -33.71 18.97
CA GLN A 6 -4.56 -32.75 18.01
C GLN A 6 -3.31 -32.06 18.58
N LEU A 7 -3.37 -31.61 19.83
CA LEU A 7 -2.24 -30.99 20.53
C LEU A 7 -1.02 -31.93 20.58
N ALA A 8 -1.24 -33.21 20.93
CA ALA A 8 -0.19 -34.21 20.94
C ALA A 8 0.40 -34.45 19.53
N ARG A 9 -0.43 -34.48 18.48
CA ARG A 9 0.05 -34.58 17.09
C ARG A 9 0.89 -33.38 16.70
N ASP A 10 0.52 -32.18 17.12
CA ASP A 10 1.22 -30.95 16.76
C ASP A 10 2.57 -30.78 17.47
N ILE A 11 2.68 -31.30 18.70
CA ILE A 11 3.95 -31.34 19.44
C ILE A 11 4.87 -32.41 18.85
N LEU A 12 4.36 -33.62 18.61
CA LEU A 12 5.17 -34.79 18.26
C LEU A 12 5.54 -34.89 16.78
N LYS A 13 4.80 -34.24 15.88
CA LYS A 13 5.07 -34.30 14.44
C LYS A 13 5.72 -33.01 13.93
N PRO A 14 6.71 -33.10 13.00
CA PRO A 14 7.31 -31.94 12.36
C PRO A 14 6.28 -31.06 11.63
N GLU A 15 5.28 -31.67 10.99
CA GLU A 15 4.21 -31.02 10.21
C GLU A 15 2.92 -30.82 11.02
N GLY A 16 3.04 -30.50 12.31
CA GLY A 16 1.88 -30.17 13.15
C GLY A 16 1.06 -29.02 12.57
N ALA A 17 -0.27 -29.15 12.55
CA ALA A 17 -1.20 -28.12 12.12
C ALA A 17 -1.06 -26.82 12.91
N LEU A 18 -0.71 -26.88 14.21
CA LEU A 18 -0.44 -25.68 15.02
C LEU A 18 0.96 -25.07 14.80
N ARG A 19 1.82 -25.71 13.99
CA ARG A 19 3.12 -25.15 13.58
C ARG A 19 3.02 -24.31 12.32
N GLN A 20 1.92 -24.45 11.57
CA GLN A 20 1.59 -23.67 10.38
C GLN A 20 0.67 -22.51 10.78
N PRO A 21 1.16 -21.26 10.82
CA PRO A 21 0.39 -20.12 11.35
C PRO A 21 -0.84 -19.76 10.49
N ASP A 22 -0.87 -20.21 9.24
CA ASP A 22 -1.98 -20.05 8.29
C ASP A 22 -3.01 -21.19 8.35
N HIS A 23 -2.75 -22.25 9.13
CA HIS A 23 -3.64 -23.40 9.21
C HIS A 23 -5.01 -23.00 9.85
N PRO A 24 -6.17 -23.36 9.25
CA PRO A 24 -7.49 -22.92 9.74
C PRO A 24 -7.78 -23.25 11.21
N PHE A 25 -7.31 -24.39 11.71
CA PHE A 25 -7.43 -24.74 13.13
C PHE A 25 -6.61 -23.83 14.04
N TYR A 26 -5.38 -23.47 13.65
CA TYR A 26 -4.55 -22.54 14.41
C TYR A 26 -5.23 -21.16 14.46
N LEU A 27 -5.69 -20.66 13.32
CA LEU A 27 -6.41 -19.39 13.22
C LEU A 27 -7.67 -19.37 14.08
N LYS A 28 -8.57 -20.35 13.94
CA LYS A 28 -9.79 -20.44 14.77
C LYS A 28 -9.49 -20.51 16.27
N TRP A 29 -8.38 -21.15 16.64
CA TRP A 29 -7.98 -21.24 18.04
C TRP A 29 -7.45 -19.91 18.56
N ILE A 30 -6.53 -19.25 17.84
CA ILE A 30 -6.02 -17.91 18.20
C ILE A 30 -7.14 -16.87 18.25
N GLU A 31 -8.07 -16.90 17.29
CA GLU A 31 -9.24 -16.00 17.28
C GLU A 31 -10.10 -16.15 18.54
N SER A 32 -10.20 -17.35 19.13
CA SER A 32 -10.96 -17.55 20.37
C SER A 32 -10.37 -16.79 21.58
N PHE A 33 -9.07 -16.49 21.55
CA PHE A 33 -8.41 -15.72 22.62
C PHE A 33 -8.66 -14.22 22.53
N VAL A 34 -9.19 -13.70 21.41
CA VAL A 34 -9.52 -12.27 21.28
C VAL A 34 -10.50 -11.83 22.37
N SER A 35 -11.48 -12.68 22.71
CA SER A 35 -12.44 -12.43 23.80
C SER A 35 -11.83 -12.36 25.20
N LYS A 36 -10.58 -12.82 25.37
CA LYS A 36 -9.86 -12.84 26.65
C LYS A 36 -8.90 -11.65 26.80
N ALA A 37 -8.74 -10.83 25.77
CA ALA A 37 -7.87 -9.67 25.84
C ALA A 37 -8.54 -8.52 26.61
N ASP A 38 -7.80 -7.83 27.46
CA ASP A 38 -8.29 -6.63 28.16
C ASP A 38 -8.65 -5.51 27.18
N ARG A 39 -7.92 -5.44 26.07
CA ARG A 39 -8.10 -4.50 24.95
C ARG A 39 -7.77 -5.17 23.62
N VAL A 40 -8.48 -4.78 22.58
CA VAL A 40 -8.24 -5.24 21.19
C VAL A 40 -8.03 -4.01 20.31
N THR A 41 -6.92 -3.97 19.59
CA THR A 41 -6.57 -2.90 18.64
C THR A 41 -6.46 -3.47 17.24
N LEU A 42 -6.97 -2.76 16.23
CA LEU A 42 -7.07 -3.27 14.86
C LEU A 42 -6.68 -2.18 13.88
N HIS A 43 -5.85 -2.55 12.91
CA HIS A 43 -5.26 -1.58 11.98
C HIS A 43 -6.12 -1.28 10.75
N ASN A 44 -7.25 -1.97 10.56
CA ASN A 44 -8.16 -1.72 9.45
C ASN A 44 -9.64 -1.88 9.86
N GLN A 45 -10.56 -1.29 9.10
CA GLN A 45 -11.99 -1.32 9.41
C GLN A 45 -12.61 -2.71 9.23
N PHE A 46 -12.12 -3.51 8.28
CA PHE A 46 -12.59 -4.87 8.05
C PHE A 46 -12.42 -5.73 9.32
N LEU A 47 -11.23 -5.72 9.91
CA LEU A 47 -10.93 -6.43 11.16
C LEU A 47 -11.73 -5.84 12.32
N LYS A 48 -11.84 -4.52 12.42
CA LYS A 48 -12.65 -3.85 13.46
C LYS A 48 -14.10 -4.29 13.43
N LYS A 49 -14.71 -4.38 12.24
CA LYS A 49 -16.08 -4.88 12.07
C LYS A 49 -16.22 -6.34 12.51
N ARG A 50 -15.18 -7.16 12.28
CA ARG A 50 -15.20 -8.59 12.60
C ARG A 50 -15.00 -8.88 14.10
N PHE A 51 -14.03 -8.21 14.72
CA PHE A 51 -13.58 -8.56 16.07
C PHE A 51 -13.98 -7.55 17.15
N GLY A 52 -14.44 -6.35 16.77
CA GLY A 52 -14.65 -5.24 17.69
C GLY A 52 -13.33 -4.69 18.24
N GLY A 53 -13.39 -3.58 18.97
CA GLY A 53 -12.23 -2.93 19.58
C GLY A 53 -11.89 -1.57 18.98
N THR A 54 -10.69 -1.07 19.30
CA THR A 54 -10.24 0.28 18.94
C THR A 54 -9.51 0.28 17.61
N TYR A 55 -9.90 1.19 16.72
CA TYR A 55 -9.17 1.42 15.47
C TYR A 55 -7.81 2.05 15.78
N LEU A 56 -6.73 1.36 15.43
CA LEU A 56 -5.35 1.82 15.61
C LEU A 56 -4.62 1.63 14.28
N PRO A 57 -4.74 2.59 13.34
CA PRO A 57 -4.15 2.45 12.01
C PRO A 57 -2.61 2.43 12.10
N ASN A 58 -1.95 1.85 11.09
CA ASN A 58 -0.49 1.85 11.07
C ASN A 58 0.03 3.30 10.93
N GLY A 59 0.93 3.69 11.84
CA GLY A 59 1.61 4.97 11.81
C GLY A 59 2.73 5.02 10.76
N LYS A 60 2.72 6.07 9.94
CA LYS A 60 3.78 6.43 9.01
C LYS A 60 4.81 7.30 9.71
N ASP A 61 6.08 6.97 9.54
CA ASP A 61 7.17 7.84 9.97
C ASP A 61 7.25 9.05 9.03
N THR A 62 6.54 10.12 9.37
CA THR A 62 6.49 11.37 8.59
C THR A 62 7.73 12.23 8.78
N THR A 63 8.62 11.86 9.71
CA THR A 63 9.94 12.49 9.88
C THR A 63 10.95 11.88 8.90
N LEU A 64 10.89 10.57 8.67
CA LEU A 64 11.66 9.88 7.65
C LEU A 64 11.11 10.19 6.25
N PHE A 65 9.80 10.06 6.07
CA PHE A 65 9.09 10.41 4.83
C PHE A 65 8.72 11.89 4.85
N ASP A 66 9.70 12.74 4.60
CA ASP A 66 9.55 14.19 4.57
C ASP A 66 9.94 14.77 3.19
N PRO A 67 8.99 15.30 2.40
CA PRO A 67 9.27 15.80 1.06
C PRO A 67 10.20 17.01 1.06
N ASN A 68 10.30 17.77 2.16
CA ASN A 68 11.20 18.93 2.25
C ASN A 68 12.69 18.53 2.23
N LYS A 69 13.01 17.25 2.43
CA LYS A 69 14.38 16.72 2.41
C LYS A 69 14.86 16.37 1.00
N TYR A 70 13.99 16.41 0.00
CA TYR A 70 14.29 15.91 -1.34
C TYR A 70 13.80 16.86 -2.42
N ASP A 71 14.64 17.06 -3.44
CA ASP A 71 14.24 17.69 -4.69
C ASP A 71 13.78 16.58 -5.66
N PRO A 72 12.51 16.60 -6.14
CA PRO A 72 12.00 15.59 -7.05
C PRO A 72 12.81 15.43 -8.35
N GLU A 73 13.39 16.50 -8.91
CA GLU A 73 14.20 16.44 -10.13
C GLU A 73 15.56 15.80 -9.89
N VAL A 74 16.16 16.09 -8.73
CA VAL A 74 17.41 15.45 -8.30
C VAL A 74 17.18 13.95 -8.07
N SER A 75 16.07 13.59 -7.41
CA SER A 75 15.68 12.19 -7.23
C SER A 75 15.46 11.49 -8.58
N ARG A 76 14.75 12.13 -9.52
CA ARG A 76 14.57 11.56 -10.87
C ARG A 76 15.90 11.35 -11.59
N THR A 77 16.78 12.33 -11.56
CA THR A 77 18.11 12.24 -12.18
C THR A 77 18.94 11.11 -11.57
N ARG A 78 18.95 11.00 -10.24
CA ARG A 78 19.69 9.95 -9.51
C ARG A 78 19.28 8.55 -9.91
N TYR A 79 17.99 8.33 -10.19
CA TYR A 79 17.45 7.01 -10.53
C TYR A 79 17.24 6.79 -12.03
N GLY A 80 17.71 7.71 -12.89
CA GLY A 80 17.57 7.59 -14.34
C GLY A 80 16.13 7.70 -14.83
N LEU A 81 15.33 8.55 -14.17
CA LEU A 81 13.90 8.71 -14.40
C LEU A 81 13.53 10.07 -15.02
N SER A 82 14.50 10.91 -15.35
CA SER A 82 14.27 12.31 -15.78
C SER A 82 13.55 12.44 -17.11
N ASP A 83 13.68 11.46 -18.01
CA ASP A 83 13.06 11.50 -19.35
C ASP A 83 11.58 11.04 -19.34
N TYR A 84 11.02 10.74 -18.17
CA TYR A 84 9.74 10.05 -18.07
C TYR A 84 8.74 10.74 -17.13
N LYS A 85 7.47 10.63 -17.52
CA LYS A 85 6.31 10.83 -16.65
C LYS A 85 6.10 9.58 -15.78
N ILE A 86 6.53 9.69 -14.52
CA ILE A 86 6.57 8.58 -13.57
C ILE A 86 5.26 8.38 -12.80
N LEU A 87 4.59 7.26 -13.06
CA LEU A 87 3.70 6.63 -12.10
C LEU A 87 4.52 5.65 -11.27
N MET A 88 4.33 5.60 -9.95
CA MET A 88 5.14 4.74 -9.10
C MET A 88 4.27 3.85 -8.22
N PHE A 89 4.63 2.57 -8.21
CA PHE A 89 4.15 1.57 -7.27
C PHE A 89 5.32 1.18 -6.32
N PRO A 90 5.39 1.75 -5.10
CA PRO A 90 6.49 1.51 -4.17
C PRO A 90 6.35 0.16 -3.45
N GLY A 91 6.61 -0.94 -4.15
CA GLY A 91 6.76 -2.26 -3.53
C GLY A 91 6.61 -3.41 -4.53
N ALA A 92 6.68 -4.63 -4.00
CA ALA A 92 6.55 -5.83 -4.82
C ALA A 92 5.10 -5.98 -5.35
N PRO A 93 4.92 -6.17 -6.67
CA PRO A 93 3.60 -6.38 -7.24
C PRO A 93 3.10 -7.78 -6.86
N ARG A 94 1.79 -7.93 -6.78
CA ARG A 94 1.09 -9.20 -6.58
C ARG A 94 -0.22 -9.15 -7.36
N PRO A 95 -0.82 -10.29 -7.74
CA PRO A 95 -2.09 -10.31 -8.45
C PRO A 95 -3.17 -9.43 -7.77
N TYR A 96 -3.35 -9.52 -6.46
CA TYR A 96 -4.36 -8.71 -5.76
C TYR A 96 -4.00 -7.21 -5.66
N LYS A 97 -2.78 -6.80 -6.02
CA LYS A 97 -2.36 -5.39 -6.03
C LYS A 97 -2.75 -4.65 -7.32
N GLY A 98 -3.19 -5.36 -8.36
CA GLY A 98 -3.86 -4.82 -9.54
C GLY A 98 -3.02 -3.90 -10.43
N VAL A 99 -1.70 -4.09 -10.44
CA VAL A 99 -0.80 -3.27 -11.27
C VAL A 99 -1.08 -3.42 -12.77
N GLU A 100 -1.71 -4.52 -13.19
CA GLU A 100 -2.16 -4.75 -14.56
C GLU A 100 -3.15 -3.70 -15.04
N ASP A 101 -4.04 -3.21 -14.17
CA ASP A 101 -5.02 -2.19 -14.56
C ASP A 101 -4.32 -0.86 -14.88
N VAL A 102 -3.20 -0.56 -14.21
CA VAL A 102 -2.35 0.60 -14.56
C VAL A 102 -1.66 0.35 -15.89
N LEU A 103 -1.13 -0.85 -16.14
CA LEU A 103 -0.44 -1.17 -17.38
C LEU A 103 -1.38 -1.14 -18.61
N ILE A 104 -2.61 -1.63 -18.46
CA ILE A 104 -3.66 -1.52 -19.48
C ILE A 104 -4.01 -0.03 -19.72
N ALA A 105 -4.09 0.79 -18.66
CA ALA A 105 -4.28 2.23 -18.81
C ALA A 105 -3.13 2.89 -19.58
N LEU A 106 -1.87 2.50 -19.33
CA LEU A 106 -0.70 2.98 -20.06
C LEU A 106 -0.72 2.57 -21.53
N GLU A 107 -1.10 1.32 -21.83
CA GLU A 107 -1.30 0.84 -23.21
C GLU A 107 -2.36 1.66 -23.95
N ASN A 108 -3.48 1.97 -23.29
CA ASN A 108 -4.55 2.75 -23.88
C ASN A 108 -4.15 4.21 -24.16
N ILE A 109 -3.37 4.82 -23.27
CA ILE A 109 -2.82 6.18 -23.45
C ILE A 109 -1.73 6.19 -24.53
N ASN A 110 -0.94 5.12 -24.60
CA ASN A 110 0.11 4.89 -25.59
C ASN A 110 1.16 6.03 -25.71
N GLN A 111 1.57 6.63 -24.59
CA GLN A 111 2.58 7.70 -24.55
C GLN A 111 3.97 7.16 -24.15
N PRO A 112 4.99 7.21 -25.03
CA PRO A 112 6.27 6.54 -24.79
C PRO A 112 7.10 7.15 -23.66
N ASP A 113 6.79 8.32 -23.14
CA ASP A 113 7.42 8.92 -21.96
C ASP A 113 6.69 8.55 -20.65
N LEU A 114 5.51 7.95 -20.72
CA LEU A 114 4.73 7.54 -19.55
C LEU A 114 5.15 6.14 -19.08
N ARG A 115 5.56 6.02 -17.81
CA ARG A 115 6.11 4.77 -17.27
C ARG A 115 5.57 4.45 -15.89
N LEU A 116 5.30 3.17 -15.66
CA LEU A 116 5.09 2.62 -14.32
C LEU A 116 6.44 2.16 -13.75
N VAL A 117 6.92 2.85 -12.74
CA VAL A 117 8.06 2.43 -11.93
C VAL A 117 7.58 1.48 -10.84
N ILE A 118 8.09 0.25 -10.86
CA ILE A 118 7.85 -0.74 -9.81
C ILE A 118 9.12 -0.85 -8.97
N VAL A 119 9.02 -0.50 -7.68
CA VAL A 119 10.17 -0.53 -6.76
C VAL A 119 10.16 -1.81 -5.94
N GLY A 120 11.11 -2.70 -6.24
CA GLY A 120 11.22 -4.01 -5.62
C GLY A 120 10.73 -5.12 -6.54
N GLY A 121 10.31 -6.23 -5.92
CA GLY A 121 9.96 -7.44 -6.64
C GLY A 121 9.92 -8.62 -5.69
N SER A 122 9.40 -9.73 -6.18
CA SER A 122 9.23 -10.96 -5.42
C SER A 122 10.06 -12.09 -6.01
N PRO A 123 10.93 -12.77 -5.23
CA PRO A 123 11.52 -14.02 -5.68
C PRO A 123 10.57 -15.22 -5.49
N TYR A 124 9.39 -15.00 -4.89
CA TYR A 124 8.51 -16.08 -4.42
C TYR A 124 7.57 -16.64 -5.50
N ASP A 125 7.42 -15.94 -6.63
CA ASP A 125 6.57 -16.32 -7.75
C ASP A 125 7.14 -15.77 -9.07
N ASP A 126 6.53 -16.13 -10.20
CA ASP A 126 6.92 -15.68 -11.53
C ASP A 126 6.11 -14.48 -12.03
N TYR A 127 5.36 -13.83 -11.14
CA TYR A 127 4.42 -12.78 -11.49
C TYR A 127 5.13 -11.55 -12.09
N ASP A 128 6.25 -11.15 -11.49
CA ASP A 128 7.08 -10.07 -12.03
C ASP A 128 7.54 -10.34 -13.47
N ARG A 129 7.87 -11.60 -13.80
CA ARG A 129 8.29 -12.01 -15.15
C ARG A 129 7.12 -11.89 -16.11
N GLN A 130 5.93 -12.39 -15.74
CA GLN A 130 4.73 -12.29 -16.57
C GLN A 130 4.36 -10.83 -16.90
N LEU A 131 4.51 -9.92 -15.93
CA LEU A 131 4.30 -8.49 -16.16
C LEU A 131 5.29 -7.93 -17.19
N MET A 132 6.57 -8.27 -17.07
CA MET A 132 7.61 -7.78 -17.99
C MET A 132 7.47 -8.37 -19.40
N GLU A 133 7.09 -9.65 -19.52
CA GLU A 133 6.86 -10.31 -20.81
C GLU A 133 5.74 -9.65 -21.61
N ARG A 134 4.68 -9.20 -20.92
CA ARG A 134 3.52 -8.59 -21.59
C ARG A 134 3.62 -7.07 -21.72
N TRP A 135 4.11 -6.37 -20.70
CA TRP A 135 4.07 -4.91 -20.61
C TRP A 135 5.45 -4.27 -20.35
N GLY A 136 6.55 -4.95 -20.64
CA GLY A 136 7.90 -4.47 -20.36
C GLY A 136 8.20 -3.07 -20.94
N ASN A 137 7.57 -2.70 -22.05
CA ASN A 137 7.70 -1.37 -22.66
C ASN A 137 7.17 -0.23 -21.77
N TRP A 138 6.27 -0.52 -20.84
CA TRP A 138 5.64 0.44 -19.94
C TRP A 138 6.23 0.42 -18.53
N ILE A 139 7.09 -0.55 -18.22
CA ILE A 139 7.60 -0.81 -16.87
C ILE A 139 9.05 -0.39 -16.77
N ILE A 140 9.36 0.41 -15.75
CA ILE A 140 10.73 0.55 -15.25
C ILE A 140 10.81 -0.23 -13.92
N LYS A 141 11.56 -1.33 -13.92
CA LYS A 141 11.74 -2.14 -12.71
C LYS A 141 12.96 -1.66 -11.93
N MET A 142 12.76 -1.28 -10.68
CA MET A 142 13.82 -0.93 -9.74
C MET A 142 14.01 -2.04 -8.70
N PRO A 143 15.23 -2.26 -8.18
CA PRO A 143 15.48 -3.28 -7.17
C PRO A 143 14.81 -2.95 -5.83
N LYS A 144 14.90 -3.87 -4.88
CA LYS A 144 14.48 -3.62 -3.49
C LYS A 144 15.50 -2.69 -2.83
N TYR A 145 15.01 -1.64 -2.17
CA TYR A 145 15.82 -0.71 -1.40
C TYR A 145 15.53 -0.83 0.11
N PRO A 146 16.48 -0.42 0.97
CA PRO A 146 16.22 -0.23 2.39
C PRO A 146 15.09 0.79 2.62
N PRO A 147 14.27 0.63 3.67
CA PRO A 147 13.21 1.59 3.99
C PRO A 147 13.68 3.04 4.14
N THR A 148 14.92 3.26 4.56
CA THR A 148 15.52 4.60 4.73
C THR A 148 15.78 5.34 3.41
N VAL A 149 15.87 4.62 2.29
CA VAL A 149 16.09 5.20 0.95
C VAL A 149 14.77 5.45 0.22
N MET A 150 13.70 4.76 0.63
CA MET A 150 12.39 4.84 -0.02
C MET A 150 11.82 6.26 -0.12
N PRO A 151 11.98 7.18 0.86
CA PRO A 151 11.51 8.56 0.71
C PRO A 151 12.09 9.26 -0.52
N GLU A 152 13.40 9.13 -0.79
CA GLU A 152 14.06 9.73 -1.94
C GLU A 152 13.51 9.16 -3.26
N ILE A 153 13.25 7.85 -3.31
CA ILE A 153 12.68 7.18 -4.47
C ILE A 153 11.24 7.64 -4.70
N VAL A 154 10.42 7.66 -3.66
CA VAL A 154 9.02 8.12 -3.74
C VAL A 154 8.96 9.60 -4.15
N ALA A 155 9.93 10.43 -3.74
CA ALA A 155 10.03 11.82 -4.18
C ALA A 155 10.13 11.95 -5.71
N ALA A 156 10.81 11.00 -6.38
CA ALA A 156 10.97 10.99 -7.85
C ALA A 156 9.66 10.78 -8.61
N ALA A 157 8.64 10.18 -7.99
CA ALA A 157 7.36 9.92 -8.64
C ALA A 157 6.68 11.22 -9.10
N HIS A 158 5.85 11.19 -10.13
CA HIS A 158 4.85 12.25 -10.35
C HIS A 158 3.52 11.85 -9.72
N ILE A 159 3.18 10.56 -9.82
CA ILE A 159 1.94 9.99 -9.28
C ILE A 159 2.26 8.72 -8.51
N ILE A 160 1.65 8.53 -7.36
CA ILE A 160 1.65 7.24 -6.65
C ILE A 160 0.38 6.48 -7.03
N VAL A 161 0.54 5.21 -7.41
CA VAL A 161 -0.59 4.35 -7.77
C VAL A 161 -0.81 3.25 -6.73
N VAL A 162 -2.06 3.08 -6.31
CA VAL A 162 -2.49 2.01 -5.40
C VAL A 162 -3.72 1.31 -5.99
N PRO A 163 -3.56 0.51 -7.07
CA PRO A 163 -4.66 0.00 -7.89
C PRO A 163 -5.21 -1.34 -7.39
N GLN A 164 -5.39 -1.50 -6.08
CA GLN A 164 -5.74 -2.82 -5.50
C GLN A 164 -7.03 -3.39 -6.09
N ARG A 165 -7.04 -4.70 -6.34
CA ARG A 165 -8.25 -5.45 -6.72
C ARG A 165 -9.16 -5.64 -5.51
N ASP A 166 -10.46 -5.80 -5.76
CA ASP A 166 -11.44 -6.07 -4.70
C ASP A 166 -11.44 -7.56 -4.33
N THR A 167 -10.46 -7.97 -3.52
CA THR A 167 -10.35 -9.33 -2.99
C THR A 167 -10.40 -9.31 -1.46
N PRO A 168 -10.76 -10.44 -0.79
CA PRO A 168 -10.76 -10.51 0.67
C PRO A 168 -9.43 -10.10 1.30
N GLU A 169 -8.30 -10.46 0.67
CA GLU A 169 -6.96 -10.11 1.14
C GLU A 169 -6.71 -8.61 1.05
N ALA A 170 -7.18 -7.95 -0.01
CA ALA A 170 -7.02 -6.50 -0.18
C ALA A 170 -7.95 -5.72 0.77
N GLN A 171 -9.18 -6.19 0.97
CA GLN A 171 -10.15 -5.61 1.90
C GLN A 171 -9.68 -5.64 3.36
N ALA A 172 -8.92 -6.67 3.74
CA ALA A 172 -8.38 -6.85 5.09
C ALA A 172 -6.97 -6.28 5.28
N GLN A 173 -6.43 -5.50 4.34
CA GLN A 173 -5.08 -4.95 4.40
C GLN A 173 -5.07 -3.42 4.60
N PHE A 174 -4.17 -2.95 5.46
CA PHE A 174 -3.84 -1.53 5.53
C PHE A 174 -2.91 -1.13 4.38
N PRO A 175 -3.25 -0.10 3.58
CA PRO A 175 -2.52 0.24 2.36
C PRO A 175 -1.25 1.07 2.65
N LEU A 176 -0.16 0.45 3.13
CA LEU A 176 1.07 1.18 3.49
C LEU A 176 1.64 2.05 2.35
N LYS A 177 1.53 1.58 1.10
CA LYS A 177 1.97 2.31 -0.11
C LYS A 177 1.20 3.62 -0.33
N LEU A 178 -0.07 3.64 0.06
CA LEU A 178 -0.89 4.86 0.05
C LEU A 178 -0.27 5.89 1.00
N THR A 179 0.04 5.48 2.24
CA THR A 179 0.63 6.37 3.23
C THR A 179 2.06 6.81 2.90
N ASP A 180 2.83 6.04 2.12
CA ASP A 180 4.13 6.50 1.57
C ASP A 180 3.94 7.70 0.65
N GLY A 181 3.00 7.60 -0.31
CA GLY A 181 2.68 8.68 -1.22
C GLY A 181 2.07 9.89 -0.53
N MET A 182 1.16 9.67 0.43
CA MET A 182 0.58 10.75 1.22
C MET A 182 1.67 11.49 2.00
N ALA A 183 2.54 10.76 2.72
CA ALA A 183 3.61 11.38 3.47
C ALA A 183 4.59 12.14 2.56
N MET A 184 4.89 11.67 1.35
CA MET A 184 5.75 12.39 0.42
C MET A 184 5.03 13.47 -0.41
N ALA A 185 3.82 13.86 -0.01
CA ALA A 185 3.01 14.88 -0.68
C ALA A 185 2.80 14.64 -2.18
N LYS A 186 2.68 13.37 -2.60
CA LYS A 186 2.49 13.01 -4.01
C LYS A 186 1.00 12.98 -4.35
N PRO A 187 0.60 13.37 -5.58
CA PRO A 187 -0.68 12.99 -6.15
C PRO A 187 -0.87 11.46 -6.09
N ILE A 188 -2.07 11.00 -5.72
CA ILE A 188 -2.35 9.56 -5.57
C ILE A 188 -3.58 9.15 -6.37
N ILE A 189 -3.41 8.18 -7.26
CA ILE A 189 -4.51 7.42 -7.86
C ILE A 189 -4.65 6.11 -7.07
N ALA A 190 -5.84 5.84 -6.53
CA ALA A 190 -6.09 4.62 -5.77
C ALA A 190 -7.49 4.06 -5.98
N THR A 191 -7.66 2.75 -5.84
CA THR A 191 -8.97 2.10 -5.95
C THR A 191 -9.78 2.25 -4.67
N LYS A 192 -11.11 2.25 -4.81
CA LYS A 192 -12.04 2.27 -3.67
C LYS A 192 -12.16 0.89 -2.99
N VAL A 193 -11.06 0.38 -2.44
CA VAL A 193 -10.98 -0.95 -1.80
C VAL A 193 -10.53 -0.83 -0.35
N GLY A 194 -11.19 -1.57 0.54
CA GLY A 194 -10.88 -1.56 1.98
C GLY A 194 -10.94 -0.15 2.56
N ASP A 195 -9.95 0.18 3.39
CA ASP A 195 -9.85 1.46 4.08
C ASP A 195 -9.38 2.62 3.16
N ILE A 196 -9.01 2.36 1.90
CA ILE A 196 -8.42 3.40 1.02
C ILE A 196 -9.28 4.67 0.94
N PRO A 197 -10.61 4.61 0.68
CA PRO A 197 -11.44 5.81 0.58
C PRO A 197 -11.44 6.65 1.86
N GLU A 198 -11.46 6.01 3.03
CA GLU A 198 -11.43 6.70 4.31
C GLU A 198 -10.06 7.31 4.59
N ILE A 199 -8.98 6.58 4.29
CA ILE A 199 -7.61 7.03 4.51
C ILE A 199 -7.30 8.25 3.65
N VAL A 200 -7.62 8.20 2.36
CA VAL A 200 -7.27 9.28 1.43
C VAL A 200 -8.29 10.42 1.43
N GLY A 201 -9.55 10.17 1.82
CA GLY A 201 -10.60 11.19 1.80
C GLY A 201 -10.75 11.88 0.44
N ASP A 202 -10.86 13.20 0.44
CA ASP A 202 -10.95 14.05 -0.76
C ASP A 202 -9.57 14.42 -1.35
N THR A 203 -8.47 14.00 -0.72
CA THR A 203 -7.10 14.31 -1.12
C THR A 203 -6.51 13.30 -2.11
N GLY A 204 -7.29 12.33 -2.56
CA GLY A 204 -6.91 11.33 -3.57
C GLY A 204 -7.76 11.38 -4.83
N TYR A 205 -7.29 10.71 -5.88
CA TYR A 205 -8.03 10.45 -7.11
C TYR A 205 -8.54 8.99 -7.06
N LEU A 206 -9.78 8.84 -6.57
CA LEU A 206 -10.38 7.53 -6.32
C LEU A 206 -11.07 6.97 -7.56
N VAL A 207 -10.66 5.77 -7.96
CA VAL A 207 -11.25 5.00 -9.07
C VAL A 207 -11.91 3.73 -8.57
N ASN A 208 -12.78 3.14 -9.39
CA ASN A 208 -13.29 1.81 -9.10
C ASN A 208 -12.19 0.74 -9.34
N PRO A 209 -12.18 -0.38 -8.60
CA PRO A 209 -11.29 -1.51 -8.90
C PRO A 209 -11.59 -2.08 -10.29
N SER A 210 -10.59 -2.66 -10.96
CA SER A 210 -10.75 -3.27 -12.29
C SER A 210 -11.32 -2.31 -13.35
N SER A 211 -10.89 -1.05 -13.28
CA SER A 211 -11.34 0.03 -14.19
C SER A 211 -10.13 0.78 -14.79
N PRO A 212 -9.35 0.15 -15.67
CA PRO A 212 -8.19 0.78 -16.30
C PRO A 212 -8.54 2.08 -17.05
N GLU A 213 -9.76 2.21 -17.57
CA GLU A 213 -10.24 3.42 -18.25
C GLU A 213 -10.34 4.60 -17.28
N GLN A 214 -10.79 4.36 -16.04
CA GLN A 214 -10.81 5.40 -15.02
C GLN A 214 -9.40 5.79 -14.59
N ILE A 215 -8.49 4.81 -14.50
CA ILE A 215 -7.07 5.08 -14.21
C ILE A 215 -6.49 5.97 -15.31
N ALA A 216 -6.71 5.64 -16.59
CA ALA A 216 -6.24 6.43 -17.73
C ALA A 216 -6.74 7.88 -17.65
N ALA A 217 -8.04 8.07 -17.44
CA ALA A 217 -8.63 9.40 -17.31
C ALA A 217 -8.02 10.22 -16.15
N GLN A 218 -7.72 9.59 -15.00
CA GLN A 218 -7.06 10.28 -13.89
C GLN A 218 -5.60 10.62 -14.20
N ILE A 219 -4.88 9.77 -14.93
CA ILE A 219 -3.51 10.05 -15.36
C ILE A 219 -3.47 11.28 -16.25
N GLU A 220 -4.33 11.32 -17.27
CA GLU A 220 -4.43 12.46 -18.19
C GLU A 220 -4.82 13.74 -17.45
N LEU A 221 -5.82 13.67 -16.57
CA LEU A 221 -6.23 14.80 -15.74
C LEU A 221 -5.07 15.36 -14.91
N ILE A 222 -4.30 14.49 -14.26
CA ILE A 222 -3.18 14.90 -13.41
C ILE A 222 -2.05 15.51 -14.22
N PHE A 223 -1.69 14.93 -15.37
CA PHE A 223 -0.60 15.49 -16.19
C PHE A 223 -1.01 16.75 -16.97
N ASN A 224 -2.31 16.96 -17.21
CA ASN A 224 -2.80 18.21 -17.80
C ASN A 224 -2.70 19.40 -16.82
N ASP A 225 -2.82 19.16 -15.51
CA ASP A 225 -2.60 20.18 -14.47
C ASP A 225 -1.89 19.58 -13.24
N LEU A 226 -0.58 19.38 -13.40
CA LEU A 226 0.26 18.79 -12.38
C LEU A 226 0.38 19.69 -11.14
N ALA A 227 0.26 21.01 -11.28
CA ALA A 227 0.34 21.95 -10.18
C ALA A 227 -0.86 21.79 -9.22
N THR A 228 -2.08 21.69 -9.77
CA THR A 228 -3.28 21.39 -8.99
C THR A 228 -3.19 20.01 -8.34
N ALA A 229 -2.69 19.01 -9.07
CA ALA A 229 -2.49 17.67 -8.52
C ALA A 229 -1.48 17.66 -7.36
N ASN A 230 -0.37 18.38 -7.47
CA ASN A 230 0.62 18.51 -6.40
C ASN A 230 0.03 19.22 -5.18
N THR A 231 -0.82 20.23 -5.37
CA THR A 231 -1.57 20.86 -4.27
C THR A 231 -2.46 19.86 -3.54
N LYS A 232 -3.10 18.95 -4.28
CA LYS A 232 -3.88 17.86 -3.70
C LYS A 232 -2.99 16.85 -2.94
N GLY A 233 -1.79 16.58 -3.45
CA GLY A 233 -0.76 15.80 -2.75
C GLY A 233 -0.32 16.43 -1.41
N MET A 234 -0.14 17.75 -1.36
CA MET A 234 0.17 18.47 -0.11
C MET A 234 -0.93 18.28 0.94
N LYS A 235 -2.21 18.40 0.55
CA LYS A 235 -3.35 18.10 1.44
C LYS A 235 -3.35 16.65 1.92
N ALA A 236 -2.94 15.72 1.06
CA ALA A 236 -2.78 14.31 1.46
C ALA A 236 -1.70 14.13 2.52
N ARG A 237 -0.60 14.90 2.46
CA ARG A 237 0.42 14.92 3.52
C ARG A 237 -0.12 15.48 4.83
N GLU A 238 -0.82 16.60 4.80
CA GLU A 238 -1.45 17.18 6.01
C GLU A 238 -2.36 16.16 6.69
N ARG A 239 -3.18 15.47 5.89
CA ARG A 239 -4.04 14.38 6.37
C ARG A 239 -3.24 13.21 6.95
N CYS A 240 -2.16 12.80 6.30
CA CYS A 240 -1.27 11.74 6.79
C CYS A 240 -0.66 12.10 8.14
N ILE A 241 -0.11 13.31 8.29
CA ILE A 241 0.46 13.78 9.56
C ILE A 241 -0.60 13.76 10.67
N LYS A 242 -1.79 14.26 10.37
CA LYS A 242 -2.87 14.40 11.36
C LYS A 242 -3.45 13.06 11.85
N TYR A 243 -3.61 12.08 10.96
CA TYR A 243 -4.39 10.86 11.26
C TYR A 243 -3.59 9.56 11.16
N TYR A 244 -2.47 9.55 10.44
CA TYR A 244 -1.74 8.34 10.07
C TYR A 244 -0.23 8.46 10.30
N SER A 245 0.23 9.43 11.09
CA SER A 245 1.63 9.50 11.55
C SER A 245 1.87 8.56 12.72
N ILE A 246 3.14 8.28 13.01
CA ILE A 246 3.53 7.59 14.25
C ILE A 246 3.00 8.36 15.47
N ASP A 247 3.06 9.70 15.47
CA ASP A 247 2.57 10.51 16.57
C ASP A 247 1.05 10.37 16.75
N ALA A 248 0.28 10.39 15.66
CA ALA A 248 -1.17 10.16 15.70
C ALA A 248 -1.50 8.76 16.23
N MET A 249 -0.79 7.73 15.77
CA MET A 249 -0.93 6.36 16.28
C MET A 249 -0.57 6.27 17.76
N ALA A 250 0.54 6.90 18.18
CA ALA A 250 1.01 6.90 19.56
C ALA A 250 0.05 7.61 20.51
N SER A 251 -0.64 8.66 20.06
CA SER A 251 -1.68 9.34 20.84
C SER A 251 -2.83 8.38 21.18
N ILE A 252 -3.35 7.66 20.16
CA ILE A 252 -4.42 6.67 20.36
C ILE A 252 -3.95 5.56 21.30
N LEU A 253 -2.74 5.03 21.09
CA LEU A 253 -2.20 3.96 21.91
C LEU A 253 -1.97 4.40 23.37
N SER A 254 -1.51 5.63 23.59
CA SER A 254 -1.29 6.17 24.93
C SER A 254 -2.58 6.30 25.73
N GLU A 255 -3.69 6.68 25.10
CA GLU A 255 -5.00 6.73 25.75
C GLU A 255 -5.49 5.34 26.17
N LEU A 256 -5.14 4.30 25.41
CA LEU A 256 -5.53 2.92 25.72
C LEU A 256 -4.73 2.30 26.87
N ILE A 257 -3.46 2.69 27.04
CA ILE A 257 -2.54 2.11 28.04
C ILE A 257 -2.60 2.83 29.40
N LYS A 258 -3.06 4.08 29.45
CA LYS A 258 -3.08 4.93 30.68
C LYS A 258 -4.12 4.51 31.75
N ILE A 259 -4.68 3.30 31.70
CA ILE A 259 -5.69 2.80 32.64
C ILE A 259 -5.13 1.59 33.38
#